data_AF-A0A6J2A8P5-F1
#
_entry.id   AF-A0A6J2A8P5-F1
#
_cell.length_a   1.000
_cell.length_b   1.000
_cell.length_c   1.000
_cell.angle_alpha   90.00
_cell.angle_beta   90.00
_cell.angle_gamma   90.00
#
_symmetry.space_group_name_H-M   'P 1'
#
loop_
_entity.id
_entity.type
_entity.pdbx_description
1 polymer ?
#
loop_
_entity_poly.entity_id
_entity_poly.type
_entity_poly.pdbx_seq_one_letter_code
_entity_poly.pdbx_strand_id
1 'polypeptide(L)'
;MQVARHVVCALSGGVDSAVAALLLKRRGYQVTGVFMKNWDSLDEHGVCTADRDCEDAYRVCQILDIPFHQVSYVKEYWNDVFSDFLSEYEKGRTPNPDIVCNKHIKFSCFFHYAVDNLGADAVATGHYARTSLEDEEVFQQKRIKRPEGLFRDRFEVRNAVKLLQAADSFKDQTFFLSQVSQDALRRTLFPLGGLTKDFVKKIAAENRLHHVLQKKESMGICFVGKRNFENFILQYLQPRPGKFISIEDNRVLGTHKGPPDRPPGSVPGPAADQPRALDRRGAARRPGPRQDDGVPLPVPPPDGASAVRADPQSRRHRVGDGREGRAGPRPGTVCRLLQRG
;
A
#
# COMPACT_ATOMS: atom_id res chain seq x y z
N MET A 1 27.26 -17.42 5.22
CA MET A 1 25.88 -17.46 4.71
C MET A 1 25.32 -16.06 4.82
N GLN A 2 24.84 -15.45 3.72
CA GLN A 2 24.06 -14.22 3.85
C GLN A 2 22.82 -14.55 4.68
N VAL A 3 22.58 -13.78 5.74
CA VAL A 3 21.37 -13.90 6.56
C VAL A 3 20.19 -13.53 5.65
N ALA A 4 19.21 -14.42 5.54
CA ALA A 4 18.00 -14.16 4.76
C ALA A 4 17.29 -12.94 5.36
N ARG A 5 17.00 -11.92 4.52
CA ARG A 5 16.32 -10.71 4.98
C ARG A 5 14.89 -11.03 5.41
N HIS A 6 14.49 -10.47 6.54
CA HIS A 6 13.16 -10.69 7.12
C HIS A 6 12.16 -9.65 6.60
N VAL A 7 11.11 -10.13 5.93
CA VAL A 7 10.05 -9.30 5.36
C VAL A 7 8.72 -9.66 6.00
N VAL A 8 8.07 -8.67 6.61
CA VAL A 8 6.71 -8.85 7.15
C VAL A 8 5.68 -8.40 6.11
N CYS A 9 4.88 -9.33 5.62
CA CYS A 9 3.85 -9.08 4.61
C CYS A 9 2.48 -8.89 5.26
N ALA A 10 1.83 -7.76 4.98
CA ALA A 10 0.43 -7.54 5.33
C ALA A 10 -0.48 -8.45 4.49
N LEU A 11 -1.22 -9.33 5.14
CA LEU A 11 -2.17 -10.25 4.53
C LEU A 11 -3.59 -9.83 4.88
N SER A 12 -4.43 -9.61 3.86
CA SER A 12 -5.84 -9.23 4.04
C SER A 12 -6.82 -10.40 3.87
N GLY A 13 -6.32 -11.60 3.59
CA GLY A 13 -7.15 -12.74 3.16
C GLY A 13 -7.61 -12.64 1.70
N GLY A 14 -7.06 -11.71 0.92
CA GLY A 14 -7.29 -11.57 -0.51
C GLY A 14 -6.16 -12.15 -1.37
N VAL A 15 -6.46 -12.36 -2.66
CA VAL A 15 -5.52 -12.93 -3.64
C VAL A 15 -4.23 -12.10 -3.79
N ASP A 16 -4.34 -10.78 -3.77
CA ASP A 16 -3.19 -9.90 -4.03
C ASP A 16 -2.12 -10.05 -2.96
N SER A 17 -2.51 -9.94 -1.68
CA SER A 17 -1.57 -10.12 -0.57
C SER A 17 -1.02 -11.55 -0.49
N ALA A 18 -1.80 -12.56 -0.87
CA ALA A 18 -1.35 -13.95 -0.90
C ALA A 18 -0.26 -14.17 -1.96
N VAL A 19 -0.45 -13.63 -3.16
CA VAL A 19 0.54 -13.70 -4.23
C VAL A 19 1.76 -12.85 -3.89
N ALA A 20 1.59 -11.70 -3.25
CA ALA A 20 2.71 -10.88 -2.80
C ALA A 20 3.62 -11.67 -1.82
N ALA A 21 3.05 -12.33 -0.82
CA ALA A 21 3.80 -13.17 0.12
C ALA A 21 4.48 -14.36 -0.59
N LEU A 22 3.80 -15.01 -1.53
CA LEU A 22 4.37 -16.10 -2.34
C LEU A 22 5.59 -15.63 -3.14
N LEU A 23 5.49 -14.47 -3.80
CA LEU A 23 6.59 -13.91 -4.60
C LEU A 23 7.80 -13.58 -3.72
N LEU A 24 7.58 -13.02 -2.54
CA LEU A 24 8.66 -12.76 -1.58
C LEU A 24 9.32 -14.05 -1.10
N LYS A 25 8.55 -15.08 -0.77
CA LYS A 25 9.11 -16.39 -0.39
C LYS A 25 9.93 -17.00 -1.53
N ARG A 26 9.46 -16.90 -2.77
CA ARG A 26 10.18 -17.37 -3.98
C ARG A 26 11.48 -16.61 -4.25
N ARG A 27 11.57 -15.34 -3.84
CA ARG A 27 12.80 -14.53 -3.90
C ARG A 27 13.81 -14.88 -2.81
N GLY A 28 13.47 -15.80 -1.89
CA GLY A 28 14.38 -16.28 -0.84
C GLY A 28 14.33 -15.46 0.45
N TYR A 29 13.36 -14.56 0.61
CA TYR A 29 13.18 -13.82 1.86
C TYR A 29 12.60 -14.71 2.96
N GLN A 30 12.97 -14.42 4.21
CA GLN A 30 12.26 -14.94 5.37
C GLN A 30 10.97 -14.12 5.49
N VAL A 31 9.82 -14.72 5.17
CA VAL A 31 8.54 -14.01 5.15
C VAL A 31 7.72 -14.34 6.40
N THR A 32 7.14 -13.32 7.04
CA THR A 32 6.10 -13.48 8.08
C THR A 32 4.83 -12.79 7.62
N GLY A 33 3.69 -13.50 7.65
CA GLY A 33 2.38 -12.93 7.34
C GLY A 33 1.74 -12.30 8.57
N VAL A 34 1.17 -11.09 8.41
CA VAL A 34 0.42 -10.40 9.47
C VAL A 34 -0.95 -10.01 8.96
N PHE A 35 -2.00 -10.44 9.67
CA PHE A 35 -3.38 -9.98 9.47
C PHE A 35 -3.73 -8.88 10.47
N MET A 36 -4.40 -7.83 10.00
CA MET A 36 -4.82 -6.69 10.81
C MET A 36 -6.34 -6.68 10.99
N LYS A 37 -6.82 -6.82 12.23
CA LYS A 37 -8.22 -6.58 12.60
C LYS A 37 -8.37 -5.10 12.99
N ASN A 38 -9.00 -4.30 12.13
CA ASN A 38 -9.11 -2.85 12.32
C ASN A 38 -10.55 -2.36 12.53
N TRP A 39 -11.52 -3.27 12.44
CA TRP A 39 -12.92 -2.99 12.71
C TRP A 39 -13.50 -4.13 13.52
N ASP A 40 -14.32 -3.81 14.53
CA ASP A 40 -15.11 -4.83 15.21
C ASP A 40 -16.52 -4.85 14.67
N SER A 41 -16.92 -5.99 14.11
CA SER A 41 -18.27 -6.21 13.61
C SER A 41 -19.24 -6.65 14.70
N LEU A 42 -18.79 -6.95 15.92
CA LEU A 42 -19.67 -7.31 17.03
C LEU A 42 -20.47 -6.11 17.57
N ASP A 43 -19.97 -4.90 17.35
CA ASP A 43 -20.60 -3.65 17.81
C ASP A 43 -21.75 -3.19 16.89
N GLU A 44 -22.00 -3.90 15.79
CA GLU A 44 -22.99 -3.51 14.78
C GLU A 44 -23.65 -4.77 14.21
N HIS A 45 -24.90 -4.71 13.74
CA HIS A 45 -25.68 -5.86 13.24
C HIS A 45 -25.18 -6.49 11.91
N GLY A 46 -23.86 -6.49 11.66
CA GLY A 46 -23.21 -6.95 10.43
C GLY A 46 -22.74 -8.40 10.47
N VAL A 47 -22.66 -9.02 9.29
CA VAL A 47 -22.04 -10.34 9.11
C VAL A 47 -20.54 -10.22 9.35
N CYS A 48 -19.97 -11.08 10.19
CA CYS A 48 -18.54 -11.09 10.48
C CYS A 48 -17.72 -11.53 9.25
N THR A 49 -17.30 -10.58 8.42
CA THR A 49 -16.41 -10.84 7.27
C THR A 49 -14.94 -10.91 7.68
N ALA A 50 -14.57 -10.19 8.74
CA ALA A 50 -13.20 -10.10 9.21
C ALA A 50 -12.65 -11.46 9.68
N ASP A 51 -13.45 -12.28 10.35
CA ASP A 51 -13.01 -13.61 10.80
C ASP A 51 -12.73 -14.55 9.63
N ARG A 52 -13.56 -14.50 8.58
CA ARG A 52 -13.34 -15.27 7.34
C ARG A 52 -12.09 -14.79 6.60
N ASP A 53 -11.89 -13.49 6.53
CA ASP A 53 -10.69 -12.89 5.93
C ASP A 53 -9.42 -13.31 6.70
N CYS A 54 -9.50 -13.34 8.04
CA CYS A 54 -8.42 -13.83 8.90
C CYS A 54 -8.13 -15.32 8.66
N GLU A 55 -9.17 -16.15 8.59
CA GLU A 55 -9.01 -17.58 8.32
C GLU A 55 -8.38 -17.85 6.94
N ASP A 56 -8.79 -17.09 5.92
CA ASP A 56 -8.17 -17.18 4.59
C ASP A 56 -6.71 -16.73 4.61
N ALA A 57 -6.38 -15.64 5.33
CA ALA A 57 -4.99 -15.22 5.51
C ALA A 57 -4.14 -16.28 6.23
N TYR A 58 -4.71 -16.90 7.27
CA TYR A 58 -4.08 -18.01 7.98
C TYR A 58 -3.85 -19.21 7.05
N ARG A 59 -4.85 -19.59 6.25
CA ARG A 59 -4.76 -20.69 5.28
C ARG A 59 -3.70 -20.42 4.21
N VAL A 60 -3.58 -19.17 3.74
CA VAL A 60 -2.48 -18.74 2.86
C VAL A 60 -1.13 -18.98 3.52
N CYS A 61 -0.94 -18.54 4.77
CA CYS A 61 0.32 -18.78 5.49
C CYS A 61 0.64 -20.27 5.66
N GLN A 62 -0.38 -21.11 5.91
CA GLN A 62 -0.21 -22.56 6.00
C GLN A 62 0.23 -23.18 4.66
N ILE A 63 -0.40 -22.80 3.55
CA ILE A 63 -0.03 -23.28 2.21
C ILE A 63 1.39 -22.82 1.84
N LEU A 64 1.72 -21.59 2.19
CA LEU A 64 3.02 -21.01 1.92
C LEU A 64 4.07 -21.43 2.93
N ASP A 65 3.73 -22.14 4.01
CA ASP A 65 4.64 -22.50 5.10
C ASP A 65 5.45 -21.29 5.60
N ILE A 66 4.73 -20.28 6.10
CA ILE A 66 5.28 -19.05 6.70
C ILE A 66 4.59 -18.75 8.04
N PRO A 67 5.27 -18.10 9.00
CA PRO A 67 4.66 -17.71 10.27
C PRO A 67 3.48 -16.74 10.05
N PHE A 68 2.46 -16.86 10.90
CA PHE A 68 1.28 -16.01 10.87
C PHE A 68 1.09 -15.30 12.21
N HIS A 69 0.81 -14.01 12.15
CA HIS A 69 0.43 -13.19 13.31
C HIS A 69 -0.87 -12.45 13.01
N GLN A 70 -1.65 -12.23 14.07
CA GLN A 70 -2.81 -11.36 14.03
C GLN A 70 -2.59 -10.20 15.00
N VAL A 71 -2.90 -8.99 14.55
CA VAL A 71 -2.87 -7.77 15.37
C VAL A 71 -4.20 -7.05 15.28
N SER A 72 -4.55 -6.31 16.34
CA SER A 72 -5.75 -5.48 16.39
C SER A 72 -5.35 -4.01 16.40
N TYR A 73 -5.91 -3.23 15.47
CA TYR A 73 -5.81 -1.77 15.45
C TYR A 73 -7.19 -1.12 15.44
N VAL A 74 -8.19 -1.77 16.06
CA VAL A 74 -9.57 -1.26 16.13
C VAL A 74 -9.61 0.13 16.76
N LYS A 75 -8.85 0.35 17.84
CA LYS A 75 -8.82 1.63 18.55
C LYS A 75 -8.17 2.74 17.71
N GLU A 76 -7.04 2.44 17.10
CA GLU A 76 -6.30 3.37 16.23
C GLU A 76 -7.11 3.70 14.98
N TYR A 77 -7.75 2.70 14.36
CA TYR A 77 -8.62 2.93 13.21
C TYR A 77 -9.81 3.83 13.58
N TRP A 78 -10.46 3.57 14.73
CA TRP A 78 -11.56 4.40 15.19
C TRP A 78 -11.14 5.86 15.42
N ASN A 79 -10.02 6.07 16.10
CA ASN A 79 -9.57 7.41 16.49
C ASN A 79 -8.95 8.19 15.34
N ASP A 80 -8.07 7.56 14.56
CA ASP A 80 -7.23 8.25 13.57
C ASP A 80 -7.79 8.19 12.14
N VAL A 81 -8.79 7.35 11.89
CA VAL A 81 -9.43 7.20 10.57
C VAL A 81 -10.91 7.52 10.63
N PHE A 82 -11.66 6.77 11.45
CA PHE A 82 -13.11 6.81 11.39
C PHE A 82 -13.70 8.09 12.01
N SER A 83 -13.13 8.56 13.12
CA SER A 83 -13.57 9.80 13.78
C SER A 83 -13.35 11.03 12.90
N ASP A 84 -12.21 11.12 12.21
CA ASP A 84 -11.93 12.17 11.23
C ASP A 84 -12.91 12.09 10.05
N PHE A 85 -13.12 10.88 9.53
CA PHE A 85 -14.09 10.63 8.47
C PHE A 85 -15.50 11.13 8.83
N LEU A 86 -16.01 10.84 10.05
CA LEU A 86 -17.31 11.37 10.49
C LEU A 86 -17.30 12.90 10.58
N SER A 87 -16.25 13.50 11.16
CA SER A 87 -16.14 14.95 11.28
C SER A 87 -16.10 15.68 9.93
N GLU A 88 -15.47 15.10 8.93
CA GLU A 88 -15.43 15.66 7.58
C GLU A 88 -16.79 15.55 6.88
N TYR A 89 -17.52 14.45 7.08
CA TYR A 89 -18.90 14.30 6.60
C TYR A 89 -19.86 15.33 7.21
N GLU A 90 -19.73 15.60 8.51
CA GLU A 90 -20.53 16.63 9.21
C GLU A 90 -20.31 18.04 8.61
N LYS A 91 -19.09 18.31 8.14
CA LYS A 91 -18.74 19.58 7.49
C LYS A 91 -19.18 19.63 6.01
N GLY A 92 -19.93 18.64 5.54
CA GLY A 92 -20.42 18.54 4.16
C GLY A 92 -19.34 18.17 3.16
N ARG A 93 -18.21 17.59 3.60
CA ARG A 93 -17.14 17.11 2.72
C ARG A 93 -17.25 15.60 2.49
N THR A 94 -16.60 15.13 1.44
CA THR A 94 -16.52 13.70 1.10
C THR A 94 -15.09 13.20 1.34
N PRO A 95 -14.75 12.81 2.58
CA PRO A 95 -13.42 12.27 2.90
C PRO A 95 -13.18 10.91 2.24
N ASN A 96 -11.90 10.58 2.03
CA ASN A 96 -11.47 9.26 1.58
C ASN A 96 -10.74 8.54 2.74
N PRO A 97 -11.42 7.64 3.47
CA PRO A 97 -10.84 6.97 4.63
C PRO A 97 -9.72 6.00 4.26
N ASP A 98 -9.63 5.53 3.01
CA ASP A 98 -8.60 4.58 2.59
C ASP A 98 -7.21 5.25 2.51
N ILE A 99 -7.16 6.52 2.09
CA ILE A 99 -5.92 7.32 2.12
C ILE A 99 -5.42 7.47 3.57
N VAL A 100 -6.34 7.80 4.48
CA VAL A 100 -6.04 8.00 5.91
C VAL A 100 -5.64 6.68 6.56
N CYS A 101 -6.33 5.58 6.24
CA CYS A 101 -6.01 4.25 6.72
C CYS A 101 -4.61 3.78 6.28
N ASN A 102 -4.23 4.01 5.03
CA ASN A 102 -2.87 3.71 4.58
C ASN A 102 -1.85 4.53 5.39
N LYS A 103 -2.08 5.83 5.57
CA LYS A 103 -1.18 6.70 6.33
C LYS A 103 -1.00 6.30 7.79
N HIS A 104 -2.10 6.09 8.52
CA HIS A 104 -2.08 5.91 9.97
C HIS A 104 -1.98 4.45 10.40
N ILE A 105 -2.60 3.54 9.66
CA ILE A 105 -2.67 2.12 10.05
C ILE A 105 -1.61 1.31 9.31
N LYS A 106 -1.72 1.17 7.97
CA LYS A 106 -0.84 0.27 7.22
C LYS A 106 0.61 0.74 7.19
N PHE A 107 0.87 2.03 6.99
CA PHE A 107 2.23 2.58 6.87
C PHE A 107 2.68 3.34 8.12
N SER A 108 2.00 3.13 9.25
CA SER A 108 2.43 3.64 10.55
C SER A 108 2.27 2.55 11.63
N CYS A 109 1.06 2.22 12.09
CA CYS A 109 0.90 1.20 13.15
C CYS A 109 1.48 -0.18 12.77
N PHE A 110 1.10 -0.70 11.60
CA PHE A 110 1.63 -1.98 11.09
C PHE A 110 3.13 -1.90 10.79
N PHE A 111 3.58 -0.80 10.20
CA PHE A 111 4.99 -0.60 9.91
C PHE A 111 5.85 -0.65 11.18
N HIS A 112 5.48 0.10 12.22
CA HIS A 112 6.21 0.10 13.49
C HIS A 112 6.13 -1.27 14.16
N TYR A 113 4.97 -1.93 14.19
CA TYR A 113 4.85 -3.27 14.74
C TYR A 113 5.77 -4.28 14.04
N ALA A 114 5.79 -4.29 12.72
CA ALA A 114 6.65 -5.19 11.95
C ALA A 114 8.13 -4.97 12.27
N VAL A 115 8.55 -3.71 12.34
CA VAL A 115 9.96 -3.35 12.52
C VAL A 115 10.41 -3.51 13.97
N ASP A 116 9.64 -2.99 14.92
CA ASP A 116 10.03 -2.88 16.31
C ASP A 116 9.71 -4.14 17.11
N ASN A 117 8.62 -4.85 16.79
CA ASN A 117 8.20 -6.05 17.52
C ASN A 117 8.62 -7.34 16.82
N LEU A 118 8.57 -7.39 15.48
CA LEU A 118 8.93 -8.59 14.72
C LEU A 118 10.36 -8.55 14.17
N GLY A 119 11.08 -7.42 14.29
CA GLY A 119 12.45 -7.29 13.83
C GLY A 119 12.60 -7.27 12.30
N ALA A 120 11.54 -6.91 11.57
CA ALA A 120 11.55 -6.92 10.12
C ALA A 120 12.57 -5.96 9.53
N ASP A 121 13.30 -6.40 8.50
CA ASP A 121 14.16 -5.56 7.67
C ASP A 121 13.32 -4.65 6.77
N ALA A 122 12.19 -5.17 6.26
CA ALA A 122 11.23 -4.44 5.44
C ALA A 122 9.79 -4.94 5.67
N VAL A 123 8.81 -4.13 5.27
CA VAL A 123 7.41 -4.57 5.17
C VAL A 123 7.01 -4.76 3.72
N ALA A 124 5.97 -5.55 3.48
CA ALA A 124 5.39 -5.69 2.17
C ALA A 124 3.87 -5.63 2.23
N THR A 125 3.27 -5.19 1.12
CA THR A 125 1.82 -5.16 0.97
C THR A 125 1.43 -5.62 -0.43
N GLY A 126 0.19 -6.11 -0.58
CA GLY A 126 -0.39 -6.46 -1.88
C GLY A 126 -0.85 -5.25 -2.71
N HIS A 127 -0.32 -4.05 -2.48
CA HIS A 127 -0.72 -2.89 -3.28
C HIS A 127 -0.06 -2.92 -4.66
N TYR A 128 -0.82 -2.50 -5.67
CA TYR A 128 -0.32 -2.24 -7.01
C TYR A 128 0.29 -0.83 -7.03
N ALA A 129 1.57 -0.77 -6.70
CA ALA A 129 2.40 0.43 -6.79
C ALA A 129 3.85 0.00 -6.96
N ARG A 130 4.74 0.94 -7.28
CA ARG A 130 6.20 0.73 -7.32
C ARG A 130 6.89 1.79 -6.49
N THR A 131 8.12 1.53 -6.08
CA THR A 131 9.02 2.56 -5.56
C THR A 131 10.15 2.78 -6.56
N SER A 132 10.87 3.89 -6.42
CA SER A 132 12.13 4.10 -7.15
C SER A 132 13.30 3.28 -6.62
N LEU A 133 13.07 2.39 -5.65
CA LEU A 133 14.08 1.50 -5.10
C LEU A 133 13.88 0.09 -5.64
N GLU A 134 14.96 -0.58 -5.97
CA GLU A 134 14.95 -2.04 -6.12
C GLU A 134 14.92 -2.73 -4.76
N ASP A 135 14.52 -4.01 -4.72
CA ASP A 135 14.37 -4.78 -3.48
C ASP A 135 15.67 -4.73 -2.62
N GLU A 136 16.85 -4.87 -3.23
CA GLU A 136 18.14 -4.82 -2.52
C GLU A 136 18.45 -3.42 -1.94
N GLU A 137 18.02 -2.36 -2.61
CA GLU A 137 18.25 -0.98 -2.17
C GLU A 137 17.39 -0.62 -0.96
N VAL A 138 16.22 -1.27 -0.80
CA VAL A 138 15.37 -1.16 0.39
C VAL A 138 16.13 -1.64 1.64
N PHE A 139 16.88 -2.73 1.52
CA PHE A 139 17.64 -3.31 2.65
C PHE A 139 18.93 -2.56 2.99
N GLN A 140 19.37 -1.63 2.14
CA GLN A 140 20.54 -0.77 2.37
C GLN A 140 20.20 0.53 3.11
N GLN A 141 18.90 0.84 3.26
CA GLN A 141 18.47 2.06 3.95
C GLN A 141 18.80 1.96 5.45
N LYS A 142 19.70 2.83 5.93
CA LYS A 142 20.01 2.92 7.36
C LYS A 142 18.77 3.39 8.12
N ARG A 143 18.42 2.69 9.21
CA ARG A 143 17.39 3.15 10.15
C ARG A 143 17.86 4.44 10.82
N ILE A 144 17.34 5.57 10.36
CA ILE A 144 17.52 6.85 11.05
C ILE A 144 16.44 6.87 12.12
N LYS A 145 16.80 6.60 13.39
CA LYS A 145 15.88 6.89 14.50
C LYS A 145 15.50 8.37 14.41
N ARG A 146 14.20 8.66 14.45
CA ARG A 146 13.70 10.04 14.46
C ARG A 146 14.45 10.81 15.55
N PRO A 147 15.15 11.91 15.21
CA PRO A 147 15.76 12.73 16.25
C PRO A 147 14.64 13.32 17.12
N GLU A 148 14.73 13.09 18.42
CA GLU A 148 13.86 13.71 19.42
C GLU A 148 14.27 15.19 19.56
N GLY A 149 13.57 16.11 18.88
CA GLY A 149 13.90 17.53 18.94
C GLY A 149 13.03 18.45 18.08
N LEU A 150 13.02 19.75 18.42
CA LEU A 150 12.17 20.80 17.85
C LEU A 150 12.57 21.24 16.42
N PHE A 151 13.69 20.74 15.88
CA PHE A 151 14.18 21.06 14.53
C PHE A 151 13.75 19.98 13.53
N ARG A 152 12.44 19.94 13.24
CA ARG A 152 11.82 18.97 12.32
C ARG A 152 12.07 19.22 10.84
N ASP A 153 12.27 20.47 10.42
CA ASP A 153 11.92 20.87 9.04
C ASP A 153 13.09 21.23 8.11
N ARG A 154 14.33 20.80 8.38
CA ARG A 154 15.45 21.16 7.46
C ARG A 154 16.46 20.07 7.13
N PHE A 155 16.21 18.83 7.52
CA PHE A 155 16.90 17.73 6.87
C PHE A 155 16.14 17.42 5.59
N GLU A 156 16.56 18.06 4.50
CA GLU A 156 16.31 17.54 3.17
C GLU A 156 16.62 16.05 3.19
N VAL A 157 15.61 15.24 2.91
CA VAL A 157 15.79 13.82 2.64
C VAL A 157 16.58 13.75 1.33
N ARG A 158 17.92 13.88 1.41
CA ARG A 158 18.83 14.04 0.26
C ARG A 158 18.66 12.97 -0.82
N ASN A 159 18.05 11.83 -0.47
CA ASN A 159 17.67 10.75 -1.39
C ASN A 159 16.22 10.32 -1.10
N ALA A 160 15.24 11.14 -1.47
CA ALA A 160 13.82 10.79 -1.31
C ALA A 160 13.45 9.61 -2.23
N VAL A 161 12.72 8.64 -1.69
CA VAL A 161 12.18 7.53 -2.46
C VAL A 161 10.91 8.01 -3.15
N LYS A 162 10.81 7.75 -4.45
CA LYS A 162 9.62 8.11 -5.23
C LYS A 162 8.63 6.97 -5.19
N LEU A 163 7.36 7.30 -4.98
CA LEU A 163 6.24 6.40 -5.23
C LEU A 163 5.91 6.48 -6.72
N LEU A 164 5.87 5.33 -7.39
CA LEU A 164 5.69 5.20 -8.84
C LEU A 164 4.42 4.39 -9.13
N GLN A 165 3.77 4.70 -10.25
CA GLN A 165 2.59 3.98 -10.70
C GLN A 165 2.90 2.50 -10.98
N ALA A 166 1.94 1.62 -10.74
CA ALA A 166 2.00 0.21 -11.12
C ALA A 166 2.07 0.03 -12.64
N ALA A 167 2.51 -1.15 -13.09
CA ALA A 167 2.44 -1.53 -14.49
C ALA A 167 0.99 -1.71 -14.98
N ASP A 168 0.08 -2.12 -14.08
CA ASP A 168 -1.35 -2.21 -14.35
C ASP A 168 -2.03 -0.87 -14.05
N SER A 169 -2.30 -0.07 -15.08
CA SER A 169 -2.90 1.25 -14.94
C SER A 169 -4.33 1.21 -14.38
N PHE A 170 -5.08 0.12 -14.60
CA PHE A 170 -6.45 -0.03 -14.10
C PHE A 170 -6.49 -0.42 -12.63
N LYS A 171 -5.38 -0.94 -12.11
CA LYS A 171 -5.25 -1.38 -10.73
C LYS A 171 -4.29 -0.51 -9.94
N ASP A 172 -3.70 0.51 -10.53
CA ASP A 172 -2.80 1.43 -9.86
C ASP A 172 -3.43 1.99 -8.56
N GLN A 173 -2.69 1.86 -7.46
CA GLN A 173 -3.12 2.27 -6.14
C GLN A 173 -2.29 3.42 -5.57
N THR A 174 -1.48 4.09 -6.39
CA THR A 174 -0.63 5.20 -5.90
C THR A 174 -1.44 6.35 -5.32
N PHE A 175 -2.65 6.60 -5.85
CA PHE A 175 -3.59 7.57 -5.30
C PHE A 175 -3.86 7.34 -3.80
N PHE A 176 -4.11 6.09 -3.40
CA PHE A 176 -4.37 5.72 -2.01
C PHE A 176 -3.12 5.73 -1.13
N LEU A 177 -1.94 5.73 -1.74
CA LEU A 177 -0.64 5.74 -1.06
C LEU A 177 0.00 7.14 -1.03
N SER A 178 -0.71 8.16 -1.53
CA SER A 178 -0.21 9.54 -1.69
C SER A 178 0.27 10.20 -0.39
N GLN A 179 -0.21 9.75 0.77
CA GLN A 179 0.20 10.28 2.09
C GLN A 179 1.14 9.34 2.87
N VAL A 180 1.70 8.31 2.23
CA VAL A 180 2.68 7.44 2.87
C VAL A 180 3.96 8.23 3.16
N SER A 181 4.45 8.13 4.40
CA SER A 181 5.66 8.83 4.82
C SER A 181 6.91 8.27 4.12
N GLN A 182 7.93 9.11 3.93
CA GLN A 182 9.21 8.68 3.36
C GLN A 182 9.89 7.59 4.20
N ASP A 183 9.72 7.61 5.52
CA ASP A 183 10.28 6.62 6.44
C ASP A 183 9.71 5.22 6.18
N ALA A 184 8.38 5.13 6.06
CA ALA A 184 7.71 3.88 5.74
C ALA A 184 7.97 3.44 4.28
N LEU A 185 7.92 4.39 3.33
CA LEU A 185 8.09 4.10 1.90
C LEU A 185 9.47 3.50 1.59
N ARG A 186 10.52 3.99 2.25
CA ARG A 186 11.91 3.50 2.11
C ARG A 186 12.10 2.03 2.49
N ARG A 187 11.19 1.50 3.30
CA ARG A 187 11.26 0.16 3.88
C ARG A 187 10.05 -0.69 3.53
N THR A 188 9.38 -0.33 2.44
CA THR A 188 8.21 -1.03 1.92
C THR A 188 8.52 -1.65 0.56
N LEU A 189 8.16 -2.91 0.40
CA LEU A 189 8.14 -3.64 -0.87
C LEU A 189 6.71 -3.71 -1.43
N PHE A 190 6.58 -3.54 -2.75
CA PHE A 190 5.33 -3.74 -3.49
C PHE A 190 5.51 -4.84 -4.55
N PRO A 191 5.42 -6.14 -4.16
CA PRO A 191 5.78 -7.25 -5.04
C PRO A 191 4.93 -7.36 -6.32
N LEU A 192 3.74 -6.76 -6.32
CA LEU A 192 2.80 -6.79 -7.44
C LEU A 192 2.98 -5.62 -8.41
N GLY A 193 3.85 -4.66 -8.11
CA GLY A 193 3.96 -3.40 -8.85
C GLY A 193 4.25 -3.53 -10.35
N GLY A 194 4.90 -4.63 -10.76
CA GLY A 194 5.20 -4.95 -12.16
C GLY A 194 4.21 -5.89 -12.84
N LEU A 195 3.13 -6.30 -12.17
CA LEU A 195 2.22 -7.35 -12.65
C LEU A 195 0.81 -6.82 -12.92
N THR A 196 0.13 -7.43 -13.89
CA THR A 196 -1.30 -7.22 -14.10
C THR A 196 -2.13 -8.09 -13.17
N LYS A 197 -3.35 -7.64 -12.83
CA LYS A 197 -4.25 -8.40 -11.96
C LYS A 197 -4.56 -9.80 -12.48
N ASP A 198 -4.72 -9.95 -13.79
CA ASP A 198 -4.99 -11.24 -14.40
C ASP A 198 -3.79 -12.19 -14.27
N PHE A 199 -2.58 -11.67 -14.39
CA PHE A 199 -1.37 -12.45 -14.15
C PHE A 199 -1.23 -12.84 -12.66
N VAL A 200 -1.57 -11.94 -11.74
CA VAL A 200 -1.63 -12.25 -10.30
C VAL A 200 -2.62 -13.39 -10.02
N LYS A 201 -3.82 -13.36 -10.61
CA LYS A 201 -4.79 -14.46 -10.49
C LYS A 201 -4.25 -15.77 -11.08
N LYS A 202 -3.56 -15.73 -12.22
CA LYS A 202 -2.93 -16.90 -12.82
C LYS A 202 -1.88 -17.51 -11.87
N ILE A 203 -1.01 -16.70 -11.29
CA ILE A 203 -0.03 -17.16 -10.28
C ILE A 203 -0.74 -17.84 -9.11
N ALA A 204 -1.80 -17.23 -8.57
CA ALA A 204 -2.55 -17.84 -7.48
C ALA A 204 -3.16 -19.20 -7.85
N ALA A 205 -3.70 -19.32 -9.07
CA ALA A 205 -4.27 -20.57 -9.58
C ALA A 205 -3.21 -21.68 -9.70
N GLU A 206 -1.99 -21.34 -10.13
CA GLU A 206 -0.91 -22.30 -10.28
C GLU A 206 -0.27 -22.73 -8.94
N ASN A 207 -0.58 -22.03 -7.83
CA ASN A 207 0.10 -22.19 -6.55
C ASN A 207 -0.82 -22.61 -5.40
N ARG A 208 -1.90 -23.34 -5.69
CA ARG A 208 -2.84 -23.88 -4.68
C ARG A 208 -3.56 -22.80 -3.86
N LEU A 209 -3.61 -21.55 -4.35
CA LEU A 209 -4.29 -20.42 -3.70
C LEU A 209 -5.73 -20.24 -4.21
N HIS A 210 -6.41 -21.33 -4.61
CA HIS A 210 -7.74 -21.25 -5.23
C HIS A 210 -8.84 -20.69 -4.33
N HIS A 211 -8.73 -20.89 -3.02
CA HIS A 211 -9.72 -20.40 -2.05
C HIS A 211 -9.81 -18.86 -2.02
N VAL A 212 -8.70 -18.14 -2.25
CA VAL A 212 -8.70 -16.67 -2.35
C VAL A 212 -9.01 -16.15 -3.75
N LEU A 213 -8.98 -16.98 -4.79
CA LEU A 213 -9.32 -16.56 -6.17
C LEU A 213 -10.80 -16.24 -6.35
N GLN A 214 -11.66 -16.99 -5.65
CA GLN A 214 -13.10 -16.84 -5.76
C GLN A 214 -13.63 -15.64 -4.96
N LYS A 215 -12.77 -15.04 -4.12
CA LYS A 215 -13.15 -13.86 -3.34
C LYS A 215 -13.27 -12.65 -4.25
N LYS A 216 -14.42 -11.98 -4.11
CA LYS A 216 -14.62 -10.65 -4.70
C LYS A 216 -13.62 -9.69 -4.05
N GLU A 217 -13.08 -8.78 -4.84
CA GLU A 217 -12.26 -7.70 -4.32
C GLU A 217 -13.03 -6.91 -3.24
N SER A 218 -12.31 -6.50 -2.21
CA SER A 218 -12.82 -5.63 -1.17
C SER A 218 -13.07 -4.25 -1.78
N MET A 219 -14.34 -3.90 -1.90
CA MET A 219 -14.81 -2.61 -2.40
C MET A 219 -15.58 -1.95 -1.25
N GLY A 220 -15.43 -0.64 -1.08
CA GLY A 220 -15.97 0.10 0.07
C GLY A 220 -14.88 0.54 1.04
N ILE A 221 -15.29 1.15 2.16
CA ILE A 221 -14.36 1.66 3.18
C ILE A 221 -13.50 0.50 3.71
N CYS A 222 -12.18 0.70 3.77
CA CYS A 222 -11.24 -0.29 4.29
C CYS A 222 -11.71 -0.85 5.64
N PHE A 223 -11.69 -2.18 5.80
CA PHE A 223 -12.02 -2.91 7.03
C PHE A 223 -13.49 -2.88 7.51
N VAL A 224 -14.33 -1.95 7.05
CA VAL A 224 -15.77 -1.89 7.41
C VAL A 224 -16.61 -2.89 6.59
N GLY A 225 -16.13 -3.26 5.40
CA GLY A 225 -16.76 -4.26 4.53
C GLY A 225 -17.83 -3.69 3.59
N LYS A 226 -18.54 -4.58 2.87
CA LYS A 226 -19.57 -4.20 1.90
C LYS A 226 -20.90 -3.98 2.61
N ARG A 227 -21.28 -2.72 2.82
CA ARG A 227 -22.55 -2.31 3.42
C ARG A 227 -23.22 -1.22 2.59
N ASN A 228 -24.53 -1.06 2.77
CA ASN A 228 -25.20 0.14 2.25
C ASN A 228 -24.65 1.36 3.01
N PHE A 229 -24.00 2.25 2.28
CA PHE A 229 -23.30 3.39 2.85
C PHE A 229 -24.24 4.34 3.60
N GLU A 230 -25.41 4.64 3.04
CA GLU A 230 -26.41 5.50 3.69
C GLU A 230 -26.81 4.93 5.05
N ASN A 231 -27.21 3.66 5.11
CA ASN A 231 -27.61 3.01 6.36
C ASN A 231 -26.47 2.89 7.37
N PHE A 232 -25.22 2.78 6.91
CA PHE A 232 -24.06 2.72 7.77
C PHE A 232 -23.78 4.09 8.42
N ILE A 233 -23.76 5.16 7.64
CA ILE A 233 -23.50 6.51 8.16
C ILE A 233 -24.61 6.99 9.10
N LEU A 234 -25.86 6.63 8.82
CA LEU A 234 -26.99 6.99 9.67
C LEU A 234 -26.97 6.35 11.07
N GLN A 235 -26.12 5.35 11.32
CA GLN A 235 -25.87 4.83 12.67
C GLN A 235 -25.05 5.80 13.53
N TYR A 236 -24.29 6.68 12.89
CA TYR A 236 -23.36 7.60 13.55
C TYR A 236 -23.79 9.05 13.50
N LEU A 237 -24.50 9.44 12.44
CA LEU A 237 -24.85 10.82 12.19
C LEU A 237 -26.35 10.95 11.84
N GLN A 238 -27.01 11.96 12.38
CA GLN A 238 -28.41 12.27 12.16
C GLN A 238 -28.60 13.02 10.84
N PRO A 239 -29.53 12.60 9.96
CA PRO A 239 -29.79 13.31 8.71
C PRO A 239 -30.36 14.72 9.01
N ARG A 240 -29.90 15.74 8.28
CA ARG A 240 -30.46 17.10 8.32
C ARG A 240 -31.22 17.40 7.03
N PRO A 241 -32.56 17.23 7.00
CA PRO A 241 -33.33 17.51 5.79
C PRO A 241 -33.15 18.96 5.33
N GLY A 242 -33.03 19.15 4.01
CA GLY A 242 -32.86 20.46 3.40
C GLY A 242 -33.57 20.56 2.06
N LYS A 243 -33.50 21.75 1.45
CA LYS A 243 -34.15 22.07 0.17
C LYS A 243 -33.11 22.12 -0.93
N PHE A 244 -33.45 21.59 -2.11
CA PHE A 244 -32.74 21.93 -3.34
C PHE A 244 -33.25 23.28 -3.84
N ILE A 245 -32.34 24.23 -4.04
CA ILE A 245 -32.65 25.59 -4.47
C ILE A 245 -31.98 25.84 -5.81
N SER A 246 -32.75 26.33 -6.78
CA SER A 246 -32.25 26.79 -8.07
C SER A 246 -31.41 28.05 -7.90
N ILE A 247 -30.24 28.08 -8.54
CA ILE A 247 -29.31 29.22 -8.48
C ILE A 247 -29.78 30.40 -9.34
N GLU A 248 -30.61 30.13 -10.37
CA GLU A 248 -31.06 31.13 -11.35
C GLU A 248 -32.22 31.98 -10.83
N ASP A 249 -33.16 31.35 -10.12
CA ASP A 249 -34.42 31.99 -9.72
C ASP A 249 -34.80 31.76 -8.25
N ASN A 250 -33.90 31.19 -7.44
CA ASN A 250 -34.10 30.85 -6.03
C ASN A 250 -35.33 29.97 -5.75
N ARG A 251 -35.87 29.28 -6.78
CA ARG A 251 -37.01 28.39 -6.59
C ARG A 251 -36.59 27.10 -5.90
N VAL A 252 -37.47 26.60 -5.04
CA VAL A 252 -37.32 25.30 -4.39
C VAL A 252 -37.67 24.21 -5.39
N LEU A 253 -36.69 23.37 -5.75
CA LEU A 253 -36.83 22.28 -6.70
C LEU A 253 -37.23 20.95 -6.04
N GLY A 254 -37.03 20.83 -4.73
CA GLY A 254 -37.34 19.63 -3.97
C GLY A 254 -36.69 19.63 -2.60
N THR A 255 -36.70 18.48 -1.92
CA THR A 255 -36.05 18.26 -0.62
C THR A 255 -35.08 17.08 -0.66
N HIS A 256 -34.10 17.11 0.24
CA HIS A 256 -33.16 16.02 0.47
C HIS A 256 -33.11 15.68 1.95
N LYS A 257 -32.70 14.44 2.29
CA LYS A 257 -32.46 14.03 3.69
C LYS A 257 -31.22 14.72 4.30
N GLY A 258 -30.34 15.22 3.43
CA GLY A 258 -29.21 16.12 3.71
C GLY A 258 -28.03 15.53 4.44
N PRO A 259 -26.96 16.32 4.57
CA PRO A 259 -25.71 15.87 5.15
C PRO A 259 -25.94 15.56 6.63
N PRO A 260 -25.33 14.49 7.14
CA PRO A 260 -25.56 14.07 8.50
C PRO A 260 -24.91 15.02 9.53
N ASP A 261 -25.43 15.05 10.76
CA ASP A 261 -25.00 15.89 11.87
C ASP A 261 -24.92 15.10 13.18
N ARG A 262 -24.14 15.55 14.14
CA ARG A 262 -24.01 14.84 15.41
C ARG A 262 -25.29 14.94 16.26
N PRO A 263 -25.77 13.84 16.88
CA PRO A 263 -26.86 13.92 17.85
C PRO A 263 -26.51 14.90 18.99
N PRO A 264 -27.48 15.69 19.50
CA PRO A 264 -27.27 16.48 20.70
C PRO A 264 -26.79 15.60 21.87
N GLY A 265 -25.66 15.95 22.50
CA GLY A 265 -25.11 15.22 23.66
C GLY A 265 -24.16 14.05 23.33
N SER A 266 -23.84 13.82 22.06
CA SER A 266 -22.83 12.82 21.67
C SER A 266 -21.41 13.28 22.04
N VAL A 267 -20.84 12.64 23.07
CA VAL A 267 -19.44 12.80 23.44
C VAL A 267 -18.57 12.34 22.26
N PRO A 268 -17.47 13.02 21.91
CA PRO A 268 -16.43 12.41 21.10
C PRO A 268 -16.08 11.05 21.70
N GLY A 269 -15.81 10.04 20.86
CA GLY A 269 -15.29 8.75 21.32
C GLY A 269 -14.12 8.93 22.32
N PRO A 270 -13.79 7.89 23.10
CA PRO A 270 -13.00 8.01 24.33
C PRO A 270 -11.83 8.97 24.14
N ALA A 271 -11.91 10.10 24.84
CA ALA A 271 -10.99 11.21 24.68
C ALA A 271 -9.55 10.72 24.84
N ALA A 272 -8.80 10.66 23.74
CA ALA A 272 -7.35 10.67 23.81
C ALA A 272 -6.97 12.09 24.20
N ASP A 273 -6.35 12.21 25.38
CA ASP A 273 -5.80 13.44 25.93
C ASP A 273 -4.79 14.02 24.92
N GLN A 274 -5.22 14.98 24.10
CA GLN A 274 -4.32 15.71 23.21
C GLN A 274 -3.73 16.89 23.98
N PRO A 275 -2.40 17.08 24.00
CA PRO A 275 -1.81 18.26 24.61
C PRO A 275 -2.25 19.51 23.84
N ARG A 276 -2.87 20.44 24.57
CA ARG A 276 -3.29 21.75 24.06
C ARG A 276 -2.13 22.44 23.35
N ALA A 277 -2.32 22.73 22.06
CA ALA A 277 -1.43 23.61 21.32
C ALA A 277 -1.39 24.99 22.01
N LEU A 278 -0.21 25.36 22.51
CA LEU A 278 0.05 26.65 23.13
C LEU A 278 -0.15 27.75 22.09
N ASP A 279 -1.09 28.67 22.35
CA ASP A 279 -1.31 29.88 21.57
C ASP A 279 -0.02 30.71 21.53
N ARG A 280 0.65 30.76 20.36
CA ARG A 280 1.80 31.62 20.11
C ARG A 280 1.36 32.82 19.29
N ARG A 281 0.73 33.79 19.94
CA ARG A 281 0.75 35.18 19.48
C ARG A 281 2.14 35.76 19.74
N GLY A 282 2.98 35.78 18.71
CA GLY A 282 4.32 36.38 18.73
C GLY A 282 4.60 37.09 17.42
N ALA A 283 4.60 38.43 17.49
CA ALA A 283 4.81 39.41 16.43
C ALA A 283 5.75 39.00 15.28
N ALA A 284 5.23 39.07 14.05
CA ALA A 284 6.03 39.04 12.83
C ALA A 284 6.81 40.36 12.68
N ARG A 285 8.13 40.31 12.81
CA ARG A 285 9.05 41.33 12.27
C ARG A 285 9.51 40.89 10.89
N ARG A 286 9.24 41.70 9.87
CA ARG A 286 9.72 41.53 8.49
C ARG A 286 11.25 41.66 8.45
N PRO A 287 12.01 40.79 7.76
CA PRO A 287 13.36 41.10 7.33
C PRO A 287 13.32 41.78 5.94
N GLY A 288 14.11 42.85 5.80
CA GLY A 288 14.30 43.59 4.54
C GLY A 288 15.11 42.83 3.48
N PRO A 289 15.29 43.41 2.28
CA PRO A 289 15.86 42.73 1.13
C PRO A 289 17.38 42.53 1.32
N ARG A 290 17.87 41.32 1.04
CA ARG A 290 19.30 41.02 0.94
C ARG A 290 19.76 41.19 -0.50
N GLN A 291 20.92 41.81 -0.65
CA GLN A 291 21.62 42.04 -1.91
C GLN A 291 22.14 40.70 -2.48
N ASP A 292 22.00 40.55 -3.79
CA ASP A 292 22.56 39.47 -4.61
C ASP A 292 24.06 39.71 -4.80
N ASP A 293 24.89 38.83 -4.24
CA ASP A 293 26.29 38.69 -4.64
C ASP A 293 26.44 37.36 -5.39
N GLY A 294 26.43 37.46 -6.72
CA GLY A 294 26.59 36.33 -7.64
C GLY A 294 28.01 35.76 -7.61
N VAL A 295 28.09 34.43 -7.58
CA VAL A 295 29.32 33.67 -7.89
C VAL A 295 29.01 32.78 -9.10
N PRO A 296 29.76 32.85 -10.22
CA PRO A 296 29.43 32.10 -11.44
C PRO A 296 29.82 30.62 -11.34
N LEU A 297 28.97 29.76 -11.92
CA LEU A 297 29.25 28.34 -12.16
C LEU A 297 30.30 28.16 -13.28
N PRO A 298 31.19 27.14 -13.21
CA PRO A 298 32.18 26.88 -14.26
C PRO A 298 31.56 26.22 -15.50
N VAL A 299 32.00 26.70 -16.67
CA VAL A 299 31.63 26.26 -18.02
C VAL A 299 32.50 25.06 -18.44
N PRO A 300 31.96 24.00 -19.09
CA PRO A 300 32.77 22.93 -19.65
C PRO A 300 33.40 23.33 -21.01
N PRO A 301 34.60 22.81 -21.37
CA PRO A 301 35.23 23.10 -22.65
C PRO A 301 34.59 22.33 -23.83
N PRO A 302 34.75 22.81 -25.08
CA PRO A 302 34.00 22.34 -26.24
C PRO A 302 34.63 21.12 -26.93
N ASP A 303 33.77 20.33 -27.58
CA ASP A 303 34.11 19.21 -28.45
C ASP A 303 34.94 19.65 -29.67
N GLY A 304 36.03 18.93 -29.91
CA GLY A 304 36.85 19.02 -31.13
C GLY A 304 36.70 17.76 -31.96
N ALA A 305 36.14 17.90 -33.17
CA ALA A 305 36.03 16.88 -34.18
C ALA A 305 37.35 16.67 -34.96
N SER A 306 37.64 15.41 -35.33
CA SER A 306 38.24 14.98 -36.60
C SER A 306 38.35 13.44 -36.60
N ALA A 307 37.58 12.68 -37.40
CA ALA A 307 37.66 12.47 -38.85
C ALA A 307 38.59 11.30 -39.27
N VAL A 308 37.93 10.20 -39.69
CA VAL A 308 38.23 9.34 -40.86
C VAL A 308 39.51 8.47 -40.84
N ARG A 309 39.37 7.13 -40.91
CA ARG A 309 39.68 6.27 -42.09
C ARG A 309 39.43 4.78 -41.83
N ALA A 310 39.14 4.08 -42.92
CA ALA A 310 38.54 2.76 -43.04
C ALA A 310 39.58 1.62 -43.25
N ASP A 311 39.25 0.44 -42.68
CA ASP A 311 39.25 -0.94 -43.23
C ASP A 311 40.53 -1.56 -43.87
N PRO A 312 40.55 -2.86 -44.25
CA PRO A 312 40.42 -4.14 -43.52
C PRO A 312 41.74 -4.97 -43.58
N GLN A 313 41.84 -6.11 -42.86
CA GLN A 313 42.26 -7.42 -43.45
C GLN A 313 42.46 -8.57 -42.44
N SER A 314 42.14 -9.77 -42.93
CA SER A 314 42.58 -11.12 -42.50
C SER A 314 41.82 -11.73 -41.30
N ARG A 315 41.38 -13.00 -41.27
CA ARG A 315 41.51 -14.22 -42.10
C ARG A 315 40.42 -15.20 -41.60
N ARG A 316 39.52 -15.69 -42.47
CA ARG A 316 39.41 -17.08 -42.98
C ARG A 316 39.69 -18.23 -41.99
N HIS A 317 38.66 -19.05 -41.70
CA HIS A 317 38.51 -20.49 -42.05
C HIS A 317 37.10 -20.98 -41.62
N ARG A 318 36.17 -21.24 -42.55
CA ARG A 318 35.82 -22.50 -43.28
C ARG A 318 35.26 -23.64 -42.39
N VAL A 319 33.95 -23.97 -42.55
CA VAL A 319 33.36 -25.17 -43.23
C VAL A 319 33.19 -26.34 -42.25
N GLY A 320 32.11 -27.13 -42.18
CA GLY A 320 30.88 -27.33 -42.97
C GLY A 320 29.88 -28.11 -42.07
N ASP A 321 28.56 -28.08 -42.26
CA ASP A 321 27.72 -28.67 -43.33
C ASP A 321 27.06 -30.01 -42.89
N GLY A 322 25.78 -30.20 -43.26
CA GLY A 322 24.96 -31.43 -43.10
C GLY A 322 23.93 -31.40 -41.96
N ARG A 323 22.65 -31.06 -42.18
CA ARG A 323 21.49 -31.75 -42.84
C ARG A 323 20.84 -32.90 -42.04
N GLU A 324 19.50 -32.76 -41.94
CA GLU A 324 18.44 -33.79 -41.87
C GLU A 324 18.38 -34.69 -40.61
N GLY A 325 17.24 -35.05 -40.02
CA GLY A 325 15.83 -34.95 -40.42
C GLY A 325 14.87 -35.45 -39.33
N ARG A 326 13.59 -35.40 -39.70
CA ARG A 326 12.30 -35.72 -39.04
C ARG A 326 12.24 -36.91 -38.06
N ALA A 327 11.38 -36.80 -37.03
CA ALA A 327 10.15 -37.62 -36.83
C ALA A 327 9.55 -37.43 -35.40
N GLY A 328 8.22 -37.23 -35.31
CA GLY A 328 7.42 -37.62 -34.12
C GLY A 328 6.76 -38.99 -34.36
N PRO A 329 5.74 -39.46 -33.59
CA PRO A 329 5.11 -38.95 -32.37
C PRO A 329 5.00 -39.98 -31.20
N ARG A 330 4.23 -39.61 -30.15
CA ARG A 330 3.82 -40.23 -28.85
C ARG A 330 3.23 -41.68 -28.94
N PRO A 331 2.57 -42.32 -27.90
CA PRO A 331 2.40 -42.08 -26.44
C PRO A 331 2.46 -43.37 -25.54
N GLY A 332 2.20 -43.27 -24.22
CA GLY A 332 1.76 -44.39 -23.34
C GLY A 332 2.22 -44.25 -21.88
N THR A 333 1.35 -43.86 -20.93
CA THR A 333 0.59 -44.73 -19.97
C THR A 333 1.53 -45.57 -19.09
N VAL A 334 1.55 -45.44 -17.75
CA VAL A 334 0.79 -46.32 -16.82
C VAL A 334 0.57 -45.63 -15.48
N CYS A 335 -0.70 -45.59 -15.08
CA CYS A 335 -1.19 -45.38 -13.72
C CYS A 335 -1.25 -46.75 -13.02
N ARG A 336 -0.75 -46.88 -11.79
CA ARG A 336 -1.11 -48.00 -10.91
C ARG A 336 -1.35 -47.53 -9.48
N LEU A 337 -2.37 -48.14 -8.95
CA LEU A 337 -3.18 -47.86 -7.78
C LEU A 337 -2.72 -48.75 -6.60
N LEU A 338 -3.26 -48.47 -5.40
CA LEU A 338 -3.29 -49.33 -4.18
C LEU A 338 -1.99 -49.36 -3.35
N GLN A 339 -1.99 -49.50 -2.03
CA GLN A 339 -2.89 -49.33 -0.88
C GLN A 339 -2.00 -49.67 0.33
N ARG A 340 -2.26 -49.01 1.47
CA ARG A 340 -2.09 -49.52 2.85
C ARG A 340 -0.75 -50.16 3.26
N GLY A 341 -0.06 -49.46 4.15
CA GLY A 341 0.74 -50.01 5.25
C GLY A 341 0.48 -49.15 6.47
#